data_AF-A0A5M0Z080-F1
#
_entry.id   AF-A0A5M0Z080-F1
#
_cell.length_a   1.000
_cell.length_b   1.000
_cell.length_c   1.000
_cell.angle_alpha   90.00
_cell.angle_beta   90.00
_cell.angle_gamma   90.00
#
_symmetry.space_group_name_H-M   'P 1'
#
loop_
_entity.id
_entity.type
_entity.pdbx_description
1 polymer ?
#
loop_
_entity_poly.entity_id
_entity_poly.type
_entity_poly.pdbx_seq_one_letter_code
_entity_poly.pdbx_strand_id
1 'polypeptide(L)'
;MDTFEDINSLEELAKILKIPKKFLTYILYKKKVENSYTNLLIPKKSGGQRNISIPMKELKDVQRNIVKVMLTQQNIFQFENNIKSNISHAFTKDKSIITNAEIHKNKRFVLNIDLEDFFKSFHFGRVQGYFEKNKNFLFPKNIATVLAQLTCYNGSLPQGAPSSPIITNLICNILDMKLLKIAKKYKLDYSRYADDLTFSTNNKNFEEKSEEFFYQLEIIIKQSGFKIN
;
A
#
# COMPACT_ATOMS: atom_id res chain seq x y z
N MET A 1 -21.49 -10.21 -4.35
CA MET A 1 -20.15 -10.30 -3.73
C MET A 1 -20.17 -9.36 -2.54
N ASP A 2 -19.48 -9.69 -1.45
CA ASP A 2 -19.45 -8.84 -0.25
C ASP A 2 -18.54 -7.63 -0.53
N THR A 3 -19.13 -6.43 -0.60
CA THR A 3 -18.46 -5.12 -0.76
C THR A 3 -18.52 -4.31 0.53
N PHE A 4 -17.76 -3.22 0.59
CA PHE A 4 -17.73 -2.33 1.75
C PHE A 4 -18.82 -1.25 1.73
N GLU A 5 -19.85 -1.42 0.90
CA GLU A 5 -20.96 -0.49 0.78
C GLU A 5 -21.74 -0.39 2.10
N ASP A 6 -22.04 0.85 2.49
CA ASP A 6 -22.90 1.22 3.62
C ASP A 6 -22.50 0.67 5.00
N ILE A 7 -21.21 0.35 5.23
CA ILE A 7 -20.74 -0.05 6.56
C ILE A 7 -20.61 1.16 7.48
N ASN A 8 -21.52 1.25 8.45
CA ASN A 8 -21.57 2.33 9.43
C ASN A 8 -21.34 1.85 10.87
N SER A 9 -21.42 0.54 11.11
CA SER A 9 -21.35 -0.07 12.43
C SER A 9 -20.37 -1.24 12.51
N LEU A 10 -19.94 -1.54 13.74
CA LEU A 10 -19.10 -2.71 14.02
C LEU A 10 -19.84 -4.03 13.73
N GLU A 11 -21.17 -4.03 13.80
CA GLU A 11 -22.01 -5.18 13.48
C GLU A 11 -21.93 -5.51 11.97
N GLU A 12 -22.12 -4.50 11.12
CA GLU A 12 -22.02 -4.64 9.66
C GLU A 12 -20.60 -5.03 9.25
N LEU A 13 -19.57 -4.44 9.88
CA LEU A 13 -18.19 -4.83 9.64
C LEU A 13 -17.96 -6.31 10.01
N ALA A 14 -18.46 -6.77 11.15
CA ALA A 14 -18.32 -8.19 11.52
C ALA A 14 -19.04 -9.11 10.52
N LYS A 15 -20.23 -8.71 10.08
CA LYS A 15 -21.04 -9.44 9.07
C LYS A 15 -20.30 -9.55 7.74
N ILE A 16 -19.76 -8.45 7.20
CA ILE A 16 -19.04 -8.46 5.92
C ILE A 16 -17.75 -9.28 6.00
N LEU A 17 -17.07 -9.21 7.15
CA LEU A 17 -15.86 -9.97 7.42
C LEU A 17 -16.16 -11.44 7.74
N LYS A 18 -17.43 -11.85 7.80
CA LYS A 18 -17.89 -13.21 8.11
C LYS A 18 -17.32 -13.74 9.42
N ILE A 19 -17.28 -12.88 10.44
CA ILE A 19 -16.83 -13.22 11.78
C ILE A 19 -17.88 -12.80 12.81
N PRO A 20 -18.01 -13.53 13.93
CA PRO A 20 -18.89 -13.08 15.00
C PRO A 20 -18.41 -11.74 15.57
N LYS A 21 -19.33 -10.78 15.78
CA LYS A 21 -18.99 -9.50 16.41
C LYS A 21 -18.28 -9.67 17.75
N LYS A 22 -18.70 -10.66 18.55
CA LYS A 22 -18.06 -10.99 19.84
C LYS A 22 -16.58 -11.36 19.69
N PHE A 23 -16.21 -12.01 18.58
CA PHE A 23 -14.83 -12.33 18.28
C PHE A 23 -14.05 -11.08 17.86
N LEU A 24 -14.66 -10.21 17.04
CA LEU A 24 -14.05 -8.95 16.65
C LEU A 24 -13.81 -8.02 17.84
N THR A 25 -14.78 -7.87 18.74
CA THR A 25 -14.64 -7.07 19.97
C THR A 25 -13.63 -7.69 20.93
N TYR A 26 -13.54 -9.01 21.01
CA TYR A 26 -12.51 -9.70 21.79
C TYR A 26 -11.10 -9.33 21.30
N ILE A 27 -10.85 -9.39 19.98
CA ILE A 27 -9.54 -9.01 19.41
C ILE A 27 -9.23 -7.54 19.69
N LEU A 28 -10.20 -6.64 19.49
CA LEU A 28 -9.98 -5.19 19.63
C LEU A 28 -9.73 -4.76 21.09
N TYR A 29 -10.52 -5.27 22.03
CA TYR A 29 -10.59 -4.68 23.38
C TYR A 29 -10.10 -5.59 24.50
N LYS A 30 -10.18 -6.92 24.34
CA LYS A 30 -9.81 -7.88 25.40
C LYS A 30 -8.40 -8.42 25.18
N LYS A 31 -8.19 -9.10 24.05
CA LYS A 31 -6.86 -9.58 23.66
C LYS A 31 -5.96 -8.42 23.28
N LYS A 32 -6.54 -7.43 22.59
CA LYS A 32 -5.88 -6.29 21.97
C LYS A 32 -4.93 -6.69 20.84
N VAL A 33 -4.81 -5.81 19.85
CA VAL A 33 -4.06 -6.09 18.61
C VAL A 33 -2.56 -6.19 18.90
N GLU A 34 -2.04 -5.38 19.82
CA GLU A 34 -0.63 -5.38 20.22
C GLU A 34 -0.13 -6.72 20.75
N ASN A 35 -1.02 -7.51 21.37
CA ASN A 35 -0.69 -8.84 21.90
C ASN A 35 -0.93 -9.96 20.87
N SER A 36 -1.28 -9.59 19.64
CA SER A 36 -1.65 -10.53 18.57
C SER A 36 -0.59 -10.63 17.47
N TYR A 37 0.66 -10.29 17.79
CA TYR A 37 1.82 -10.38 16.88
C TYR A 37 2.97 -11.17 17.49
N THR A 38 3.77 -11.75 16.61
CA THR A 38 5.06 -12.39 16.90
C THR A 38 6.13 -11.69 16.08
N ASN A 39 7.28 -11.40 16.69
CA ASN A 39 8.36 -10.66 16.04
C ASN A 39 9.49 -11.63 15.66
N LEU A 40 10.00 -11.49 14.44
CA LEU A 40 11.15 -12.23 13.92
C LEU A 40 12.20 -11.24 13.43
N LEU A 41 13.47 -11.50 13.76
CA LEU A 41 14.59 -10.72 13.27
C LEU A 41 15.23 -11.46 12.09
N ILE A 42 15.32 -10.79 10.94
CA ILE A 42 15.98 -11.31 9.74
C ILE A 42 17.16 -10.40 9.38
N PRO A 43 18.36 -10.94 9.09
CA PRO A 43 19.48 -10.13 8.64
C PRO A 43 19.16 -9.45 7.30
N LYS A 44 19.49 -8.16 7.17
CA LYS A 44 19.46 -7.46 5.88
C LYS A 44 20.69 -7.84 5.06
N LYS A 45 20.56 -7.87 3.73
CA LYS A 45 21.70 -8.07 2.81
C LYS A 45 22.76 -6.97 2.93
N SER A 46 22.33 -5.74 3.21
CA SER A 46 23.19 -4.56 3.40
C SER A 46 23.74 -4.40 4.82
N GLY A 47 23.51 -5.37 5.72
CA GLY A 47 23.86 -5.28 7.13
C GLY A 47 22.72 -4.75 8.02
N GLY A 48 22.79 -5.10 9.31
CA GLY A 48 21.72 -4.83 10.28
C GLY A 48 20.58 -5.85 10.25
N GLN A 49 19.49 -5.55 10.97
CA GLN A 49 18.35 -6.45 11.15
C GLN A 49 17.04 -5.83 10.65
N ARG A 50 16.17 -6.68 10.12
CA ARG A 50 14.79 -6.38 9.74
C ARG A 50 13.87 -7.07 10.74
N ASN A 51 13.10 -6.29 11.48
CA ASN A 51 12.06 -6.80 12.36
C ASN A 51 10.78 -7.06 11.54
N ILE A 52 10.37 -8.33 11.48
CA ILE A 52 9.13 -8.76 10.82
C ILE A 52 8.12 -9.10 11.90
N SER A 53 6.99 -8.40 11.89
CA SER A 53 5.88 -8.61 12.81
C SER A 53 4.79 -9.41 12.12
N ILE A 54 4.64 -10.67 12.52
CA ILE A 54 3.68 -11.62 11.95
C ILE A 54 2.46 -11.71 12.88
N PRO A 55 1.25 -11.43 12.38
CA PRO A 55 0.04 -11.59 13.18
C PRO A 55 -0.18 -13.06 13.53
N MET A 56 -0.65 -13.32 14.74
CA MET A 56 -1.11 -14.64 15.17
C MET A 56 -2.34 -15.06 14.36
N LYS A 57 -2.62 -16.37 14.33
CA LYS A 57 -3.65 -16.99 13.46
C LYS A 57 -4.99 -16.23 13.47
N GLU A 58 -5.53 -15.94 14.67
CA GLU A 58 -6.81 -15.24 14.84
C GLU A 58 -6.85 -13.88 14.12
N LEU A 59 -5.86 -13.00 14.38
CA LEU A 59 -5.79 -11.69 13.73
C LEU A 59 -5.45 -11.80 12.25
N LYS A 60 -4.59 -12.75 11.88
CA LYS A 60 -4.21 -13.02 10.48
C LYS A 60 -5.44 -13.39 9.64
N ASP A 61 -6.35 -14.19 10.19
CA ASP A 61 -7.58 -14.59 9.49
C ASP A 61 -8.55 -13.41 9.34
N VAL A 62 -8.67 -12.55 10.36
CA VAL A 62 -9.43 -11.28 10.24
C VAL A 62 -8.84 -10.39 9.15
N GLN A 63 -7.52 -10.19 9.12
CA GLN A 63 -6.85 -9.37 8.11
C GLN A 63 -6.99 -9.94 6.70
N ARG A 64 -6.99 -11.27 6.53
CA ARG A 64 -7.29 -11.93 5.24
C ARG A 64 -8.71 -11.66 4.77
N ASN A 65 -9.68 -11.70 5.67
CA ASN A 65 -11.07 -11.37 5.33
C ASN A 65 -11.19 -9.89 4.94
N ILE A 66 -10.52 -8.99 5.66
CA ILE A 66 -10.43 -7.57 5.30
C ILE A 66 -9.88 -7.40 3.89
N VAL A 67 -8.74 -8.03 3.57
CA VAL A 67 -8.12 -7.98 2.24
C VAL A 67 -9.07 -8.48 1.15
N LYS A 68 -9.78 -9.59 1.40
CA LYS A 68 -10.73 -10.14 0.43
C LYS A 68 -11.83 -9.15 0.08
N VAL A 69 -12.42 -8.50 1.08
CA VAL A 69 -13.47 -7.48 0.86
C VAL A 69 -12.87 -6.24 0.19
N MET A 70 -11.69 -5.78 0.61
CA MET A 70 -10.99 -4.64 0.00
C MET A 70 -10.70 -4.83 -1.49
N LEU A 71 -10.16 -5.99 -1.85
CA LEU A 71 -9.85 -6.30 -3.25
C LEU A 71 -11.12 -6.44 -4.09
N THR A 72 -12.18 -6.99 -3.51
CA THR A 72 -13.49 -7.06 -4.18
C THR A 72 -14.02 -5.67 -4.49
N GLN A 73 -14.04 -4.77 -3.50
CA GLN A 73 -14.42 -3.36 -3.65
C GLN A 73 -13.57 -2.67 -4.73
N GLN A 74 -12.24 -2.82 -4.65
CA GLN A 74 -11.31 -2.22 -5.59
C GLN A 74 -11.55 -2.69 -7.04
N ASN A 75 -11.79 -3.99 -7.25
CA ASN A 75 -12.03 -4.52 -8.58
C ASN A 75 -13.32 -3.98 -9.19
N ILE A 76 -14.40 -3.87 -8.40
CA ILE A 76 -15.67 -3.29 -8.84
C ILE A 76 -15.47 -1.83 -9.25
N PHE A 77 -14.86 -1.03 -8.37
CA PHE A 77 -14.58 0.38 -8.66
C PHE A 77 -13.72 0.56 -9.91
N GLN A 78 -12.68 -0.25 -10.08
CA GLN A 78 -11.84 -0.21 -11.28
C GLN A 78 -12.61 -0.57 -12.55
N PHE A 79 -13.45 -1.61 -12.48
CA PHE A 79 -14.29 -2.03 -13.60
C PHE A 79 -15.27 -0.93 -14.01
N GLU A 80 -16.03 -0.39 -13.05
CA GLU A 80 -17.03 0.66 -13.29
C GLU A 80 -16.43 1.96 -13.85
N ASN A 81 -15.22 2.31 -13.43
CA ASN A 81 -14.53 3.52 -13.86
C ASN A 81 -13.57 3.26 -15.05
N ASN A 82 -13.57 2.06 -15.62
CA ASN A 82 -12.67 1.63 -16.71
C ASN A 82 -11.18 1.93 -16.41
N ILE A 83 -10.77 1.75 -15.15
CA ILE A 83 -9.41 2.00 -14.68
C ILE A 83 -8.56 0.76 -14.90
N LYS A 84 -7.60 0.85 -15.81
CA LYS A 84 -6.54 -0.15 -15.97
C LYS A 84 -5.25 0.39 -15.35
N SER A 85 -4.93 -0.03 -14.14
CA SER A 85 -3.65 0.32 -13.50
C SER A 85 -2.60 -0.76 -13.77
N ASN A 86 -1.56 -0.41 -14.51
CA ASN A 86 -0.39 -1.26 -14.72
C ASN A 86 0.87 -0.64 -14.08
N ILE A 87 0.69 0.12 -13.00
CA ILE A 87 1.76 0.89 -12.38
C ILE A 87 2.45 0.08 -11.28
N SER A 88 1.68 -0.56 -10.40
CA SER A 88 2.21 -1.30 -9.25
C SER A 88 2.28 -2.79 -9.53
N HIS A 89 3.48 -3.35 -9.42
CA HIS A 89 3.77 -4.75 -9.73
C HIS A 89 3.96 -5.63 -8.49
N ALA A 90 4.41 -5.06 -7.37
CA ALA A 90 4.50 -5.82 -6.12
C ALA A 90 3.10 -6.12 -5.58
N PHE A 91 2.91 -7.34 -5.07
CA PHE A 91 1.67 -7.77 -4.41
C PHE A 91 0.41 -7.71 -5.30
N THR A 92 0.58 -7.57 -6.61
CA THR A 92 -0.49 -7.57 -7.60
C THR A 92 -0.56 -8.95 -8.25
N LYS A 93 -1.77 -9.49 -8.40
CA LYS A 93 -1.97 -10.77 -9.07
C LYS A 93 -1.40 -10.72 -10.50
N ASP A 94 -0.74 -11.79 -10.92
CA ASP A 94 -0.12 -11.93 -12.25
C ASP A 94 0.98 -10.88 -12.55
N LYS A 95 1.52 -10.23 -11.52
CA LYS A 95 2.69 -9.35 -11.60
C LYS A 95 3.84 -9.89 -10.76
N SER A 96 5.05 -9.55 -11.17
CA SER A 96 6.28 -10.00 -10.53
C SER A 96 7.39 -8.98 -10.73
N ILE A 97 8.54 -9.22 -10.12
CA ILE A 97 9.74 -8.42 -10.37
C ILE A 97 10.14 -8.45 -11.85
N ILE A 98 9.86 -9.55 -12.54
CA ILE A 98 10.13 -9.72 -13.97
C ILE A 98 9.21 -8.81 -14.79
N THR A 99 7.91 -8.80 -14.50
CA THR A 99 6.99 -7.93 -15.25
C THR A 99 7.26 -6.45 -15.01
N ASN A 100 7.81 -6.09 -13.83
CA ASN A 100 8.27 -4.73 -13.53
C ASN A 100 9.48 -4.37 -14.40
N ALA A 101 10.50 -5.23 -14.40
CA ALA A 101 11.73 -5.02 -15.17
C ALA A 101 11.49 -4.94 -16.69
N GLU A 102 10.54 -5.73 -17.22
CA GLU A 102 10.27 -5.79 -18.66
C GLU A 102 9.85 -4.43 -19.24
N ILE A 103 9.16 -3.57 -18.47
CA ILE A 103 8.79 -2.20 -18.88
C ILE A 103 10.03 -1.35 -19.20
N HIS A 104 11.11 -1.59 -18.45
CA HIS A 104 12.32 -0.79 -18.45
C HIS A 104 13.47 -1.42 -19.22
N LYS A 105 13.25 -2.60 -19.79
CA LYS A 105 14.23 -3.31 -20.61
C LYS A 105 14.55 -2.54 -21.88
N ASN A 106 15.82 -2.57 -22.29
CA ASN A 106 16.33 -1.89 -23.49
C ASN A 106 16.09 -0.37 -23.50
N LYS A 107 16.00 0.24 -22.32
CA LYS A 107 15.90 1.70 -22.17
C LYS A 107 17.29 2.28 -21.98
N ARG A 108 17.58 3.38 -22.68
CA ARG A 108 18.87 4.08 -22.62
C ARG A 108 19.16 4.60 -21.23
N PHE A 109 18.17 5.22 -20.59
CA PHE A 109 18.28 5.73 -19.23
C PHE A 109 17.27 5.00 -18.35
N VAL A 110 17.73 4.52 -17.20
CA VAL A 110 16.91 3.92 -16.15
C VAL A 110 17.31 4.57 -14.84
N LEU A 111 16.34 5.17 -14.16
CA LEU A 111 16.47 5.73 -12.83
C LEU A 111 15.65 4.87 -11.86
N ASN A 112 16.30 4.36 -10.83
CA ASN A 112 15.65 3.62 -9.76
C ASN A 112 15.80 4.41 -8.46
N ILE A 113 14.69 4.61 -7.74
CA ILE A 113 14.60 5.37 -6.50
C ILE A 113 13.93 4.47 -5.46
N ASP A 114 14.58 4.31 -4.32
CA ASP A 114 14.06 3.52 -3.20
C ASP A 114 13.50 4.44 -2.10
N LEU A 115 12.41 4.01 -1.45
CA LEU A 115 11.75 4.79 -0.41
C LEU A 115 12.18 4.35 0.99
N GLU A 116 12.64 5.31 1.80
CA GLU A 116 13.07 5.06 3.17
C GLU A 116 11.93 4.58 4.06
N ASP A 117 12.21 3.55 4.89
CA ASP A 117 11.32 3.07 5.95
C ASP A 117 9.86 2.84 5.46
N PHE A 118 9.72 2.30 4.25
CA PHE A 118 8.47 2.26 3.48
C PHE A 118 7.23 1.91 4.30
N PHE A 119 7.21 0.76 4.99
CA PHE A 119 6.06 0.34 5.80
C PHE A 119 5.75 1.29 6.97
N LYS A 120 6.78 1.89 7.61
CA LYS A 120 6.58 2.86 8.69
C LYS A 120 5.97 4.17 8.19
N SER A 121 6.19 4.53 6.92
CA SER A 121 5.57 5.69 6.28
C SER A 121 4.04 5.59 6.17
N PHE A 122 3.46 4.40 6.43
CA PHE A 122 2.02 4.16 6.54
C PHE A 122 1.59 4.05 8.00
N HIS A 123 1.73 5.15 8.73
CA HIS A 123 1.31 5.24 10.12
C HIS A 123 -0.23 5.20 10.27
N PHE A 124 -0.69 4.91 11.48
CA PHE A 124 -2.10 4.71 11.84
C PHE A 124 -3.04 5.79 11.26
N GLY A 125 -2.72 7.06 11.52
CA GLY A 125 -3.54 8.18 11.03
C GLY A 125 -3.62 8.28 9.51
N ARG A 126 -2.57 7.87 8.78
CA ARG A 126 -2.56 7.83 7.32
C ARG A 126 -3.45 6.71 6.78
N VAL A 127 -3.41 5.53 7.41
CA VAL A 127 -4.28 4.39 7.07
C VAL A 127 -5.75 4.72 7.37
N GLN A 128 -6.04 5.24 8.56
CA GLN A 128 -7.38 5.69 8.94
C GLN A 128 -7.90 6.77 7.99
N GLY A 129 -7.11 7.82 7.73
CA GLY A 129 -7.50 8.91 6.86
C GLY A 129 -7.73 8.48 5.41
N TYR A 130 -7.01 7.47 4.93
CA TYR A 130 -7.28 6.88 3.62
C TYR A 130 -8.66 6.21 3.59
N PHE A 131 -8.98 5.38 4.57
CA PHE A 131 -10.27 4.70 4.66
C PHE A 131 -11.46 5.66 4.83
N GLU A 132 -11.26 6.77 5.53
CA GLU A 132 -12.27 7.81 5.73
C GLU A 132 -12.51 8.65 4.46
N LYS A 133 -11.45 9.01 3.72
CA LYS A 133 -11.53 10.03 2.66
C LYS A 133 -11.52 9.48 1.24
N ASN A 134 -11.09 8.24 1.04
CA ASN A 134 -11.00 7.67 -0.29
C ASN A 134 -12.41 7.36 -0.83
N LYS A 135 -12.72 7.86 -2.03
CA LYS A 135 -14.03 7.73 -2.68
C LYS A 135 -14.51 6.28 -2.88
N ASN A 136 -13.59 5.33 -2.93
CA ASN A 136 -13.92 3.91 -3.06
C ASN A 136 -14.41 3.27 -1.74
N PHE A 137 -14.16 3.92 -0.60
CA PHE A 137 -14.46 3.37 0.73
C PHE A 137 -15.38 4.30 1.54
N LEU A 138 -14.98 5.57 1.72
CA LEU A 138 -15.74 6.60 2.46
C LEU A 138 -16.32 6.12 3.80
N PHE A 139 -15.53 5.39 4.58
CA PHE A 139 -16.02 4.86 5.84
C PHE A 139 -16.22 5.96 6.88
N PRO A 140 -17.24 5.84 7.74
CA PRO A 140 -17.32 6.62 8.96
C PRO A 140 -16.07 6.47 9.81
N LYS A 141 -15.68 7.54 10.51
CA LYS A 141 -14.43 7.60 11.28
C LYS A 141 -14.27 6.43 12.25
N ASN A 142 -15.32 5.97 12.91
CA ASN A 142 -15.29 4.81 13.81
C ASN A 142 -14.88 3.52 13.08
N ILE A 143 -15.38 3.28 11.86
CA ILE A 143 -15.04 2.09 11.06
C ILE A 143 -13.63 2.19 10.50
N ALA A 144 -13.25 3.36 9.98
CA ALA A 144 -11.88 3.63 9.54
C ALA A 144 -10.87 3.43 10.68
N THR A 145 -11.22 3.84 11.92
CA THR A 145 -10.41 3.61 13.12
C THR A 145 -10.25 2.12 13.41
N VAL A 146 -11.34 1.35 13.38
CA VAL A 146 -11.29 -0.09 13.63
C VAL A 146 -10.44 -0.81 12.58
N LEU A 147 -10.59 -0.47 11.30
CA LEU A 147 -9.75 -1.02 10.24
C LEU A 147 -8.26 -0.69 10.45
N ALA A 148 -7.94 0.55 10.80
CA ALA A 148 -6.58 0.94 11.15
C ALA A 148 -6.05 0.19 12.37
N GLN A 149 -6.87 -0.01 13.42
CA GLN A 149 -6.51 -0.79 14.60
C GLN A 149 -6.19 -2.24 14.25
N LEU A 150 -7.02 -2.89 13.42
CA LEU A 150 -6.84 -4.30 13.05
C LEU A 150 -5.63 -4.53 12.13
N THR A 151 -5.16 -3.50 11.43
CA THR A 151 -4.15 -3.64 10.37
C THR A 151 -2.80 -3.02 10.73
N CYS A 152 -2.77 -2.05 11.64
CA CYS A 152 -1.54 -1.47 12.14
C CYS A 152 -1.05 -2.19 13.41
N TYR A 153 0.26 -2.16 13.60
CA TYR A 153 0.95 -2.64 14.80
C TYR A 153 2.04 -1.64 15.16
N ASN A 154 2.16 -1.29 16.44
CA ASN A 154 3.06 -0.24 16.92
C ASN A 154 2.96 1.07 16.10
N GLY A 155 1.73 1.47 15.77
CA GLY A 155 1.43 2.74 15.11
C GLY A 155 1.62 2.78 13.59
N SER A 156 1.99 1.69 12.92
CA SER A 156 2.13 1.64 11.45
C SER A 156 1.77 0.28 10.86
N LEU A 157 1.70 0.17 9.54
CA LEU A 157 1.53 -1.13 8.88
C LEU A 157 2.76 -2.02 9.12
N PRO A 158 2.64 -3.21 9.71
CA PRO A 158 3.79 -4.08 9.95
C PRO A 158 4.20 -4.83 8.68
N GLN A 159 5.50 -5.09 8.56
CA GLN A 159 6.00 -6.07 7.61
C GLN A 159 5.71 -7.49 8.13
N GLY A 160 4.97 -8.28 7.35
CA GLY A 160 4.60 -9.67 7.72
C GLY A 160 3.09 -9.90 7.88
N ALA A 161 2.28 -8.84 7.97
CA ALA A 161 0.83 -8.94 7.96
C ALA A 161 0.29 -9.10 6.52
N PRO A 162 -0.72 -9.96 6.28
CA PRO A 162 -1.34 -10.12 4.95
C PRO A 162 -2.04 -8.86 4.44
N SER A 163 -2.48 -7.95 5.32
CA SER A 163 -3.16 -6.72 4.92
C SER A 163 -2.22 -5.61 4.47
N SER A 164 -1.02 -5.51 5.08
CA SER A 164 -0.11 -4.40 4.82
C SER A 164 0.21 -4.20 3.35
N PRO A 165 0.61 -5.23 2.57
CA PRO A 165 0.98 -5.06 1.16
C PRO A 165 -0.14 -4.48 0.29
N ILE A 166 -1.38 -4.87 0.57
CA ILE A 166 -2.55 -4.40 -0.19
C ILE A 166 -2.86 -2.94 0.18
N ILE A 167 -2.85 -2.61 1.48
CA ILE A 167 -3.13 -1.25 1.96
C ILE A 167 -2.03 -0.29 1.49
N THR A 168 -0.76 -0.69 1.50
CA THR A 168 0.33 0.14 0.98
C THR A 168 0.14 0.45 -0.51
N ASN A 169 -0.26 -0.53 -1.32
CA ASN A 169 -0.53 -0.30 -2.75
C ASN A 169 -1.73 0.63 -2.98
N LEU A 170 -2.80 0.46 -2.21
CA LEU A 170 -3.99 1.32 -2.26
C LEU A 170 -3.65 2.79 -1.95
N ILE A 171 -2.84 3.02 -0.91
CA ILE A 171 -2.42 4.37 -0.51
C ILE A 171 -1.38 4.94 -1.50
N CYS A 172 -0.40 4.13 -1.93
CA CYS A 172 0.61 4.54 -2.91
C CYS A 172 0.02 4.92 -4.25
N ASN A 173 -1.17 4.44 -4.63
CA ASN A 173 -1.80 4.84 -5.87
C ASN A 173 -1.92 6.38 -6.00
N ILE A 174 -2.10 7.09 -4.88
CA ILE A 174 -2.13 8.57 -4.86
C ILE A 174 -0.79 9.17 -5.29
N LEU A 175 0.33 8.61 -4.78
CA LEU A 175 1.68 8.99 -5.20
C LEU A 175 1.90 8.59 -6.67
N ASP A 176 1.54 7.36 -7.04
CA ASP A 176 1.71 6.82 -8.38
C ASP A 176 1.07 7.71 -9.45
N MET A 177 -0.12 8.25 -9.21
CA MET A 177 -0.78 9.15 -10.16
C MET A 177 -0.04 10.49 -10.34
N LYS A 178 0.55 11.02 -9.26
CA LYS A 178 1.38 12.25 -9.33
C LYS A 178 2.69 11.97 -10.07
N LEU A 179 3.34 10.85 -9.75
CA LEU A 179 4.58 10.41 -10.38
C LEU A 179 4.40 10.11 -11.86
N LEU A 180 3.29 9.46 -12.23
CA LEU A 180 2.96 9.21 -13.63
C LEU A 180 2.76 10.52 -14.41
N LYS A 181 2.15 11.54 -13.78
CA LYS A 181 1.95 12.85 -14.42
C LYS A 181 3.28 13.53 -14.75
N ILE A 182 4.23 13.53 -13.83
CA ILE A 182 5.56 14.09 -14.11
C ILE A 182 6.36 13.20 -15.07
N ALA A 183 6.30 11.87 -14.95
CA ALA A 183 6.97 10.96 -15.88
C ALA A 183 6.52 11.22 -17.32
N LYS A 184 5.21 11.42 -17.55
CA LYS A 184 4.66 11.80 -18.86
C LYS A 184 5.22 13.13 -19.38
N LYS A 185 5.37 14.16 -18.54
CA LYS A 185 5.96 15.46 -18.91
C LYS A 185 7.37 15.29 -19.49
N TYR A 186 8.16 14.36 -18.94
CA TYR A 186 9.53 14.07 -19.38
C TYR A 186 9.65 12.89 -20.35
N LYS A 187 8.53 12.31 -20.82
CA LYS A 187 8.48 11.14 -21.71
C LYS A 187 9.22 9.92 -21.12
N LEU A 188 8.98 9.66 -19.84
CA LEU A 188 9.46 8.50 -19.10
C LEU A 188 8.33 7.47 -18.94
N ASP A 189 8.68 6.20 -19.07
CA ASP A 189 7.88 5.11 -18.51
C ASP A 189 8.09 5.04 -17.00
N TYR A 190 7.04 4.69 -16.25
CA TYR A 190 7.08 4.60 -14.79
C TYR A 190 6.39 3.31 -14.31
N SER A 191 7.05 2.59 -13.40
CA SER A 191 6.46 1.48 -12.66
C SER A 191 6.98 1.46 -11.22
N ARG A 192 6.27 0.76 -10.33
CA ARG A 192 6.62 0.62 -8.91
C ARG A 192 6.57 -0.83 -8.45
N TYR A 193 7.61 -1.26 -7.76
CA TYR A 193 7.67 -2.54 -7.07
C TYR A 193 7.88 -2.31 -5.57
N ALA A 194 6.78 -2.32 -4.80
CA ALA A 194 6.77 -1.97 -3.38
C ALA A 194 7.31 -0.55 -3.14
N ASP A 195 8.49 -0.43 -2.54
CA ASP A 195 9.27 0.79 -2.28
C ASP A 195 10.09 1.25 -3.49
N ASP A 196 10.46 0.35 -4.41
CA ASP A 196 11.23 0.68 -5.59
C ASP A 196 10.38 1.41 -6.65
N LEU A 197 10.72 2.66 -6.93
CA LEU A 197 10.18 3.47 -8.03
C LEU A 197 11.14 3.43 -9.21
N THR A 198 10.68 3.02 -10.39
CA THR A 198 11.53 2.92 -11.58
C THR A 198 10.99 3.80 -12.71
N PHE A 199 11.87 4.64 -13.26
CA PHE A 199 11.62 5.52 -14.39
C PHE A 199 12.60 5.20 -15.52
N SER A 200 12.16 5.27 -16.78
CA SER A 200 13.07 5.00 -17.90
C SER A 200 12.67 5.68 -19.20
N THR A 201 13.64 5.96 -20.06
CA THR A 201 13.37 6.49 -21.40
C THR A 201 14.48 6.16 -22.39
N ASN A 202 14.15 6.22 -23.69
CA ASN A 202 15.11 6.20 -24.80
C ASN A 202 15.42 7.59 -25.35
N ASN A 203 14.80 8.64 -24.80
CA ASN A 203 15.05 10.01 -25.22
C ASN A 203 16.45 10.46 -24.79
N LYS A 204 17.35 10.69 -25.76
CA LYS A 204 18.73 11.12 -25.51
C LYS A 204 18.80 12.46 -24.78
N ASN A 205 17.84 13.35 -25.01
CA ASN A 205 17.80 14.69 -24.42
C ASN A 205 17.30 14.68 -22.95
N PHE A 206 17.05 13.50 -22.37
CA PHE A 206 16.67 13.40 -20.96
C PHE A 206 17.84 13.76 -20.04
N GLU A 207 19.08 13.55 -20.47
CA GLU A 207 20.28 13.87 -19.70
C GLU A 207 20.30 15.34 -19.24
N GLU A 208 20.04 16.26 -20.16
CA GLU A 208 19.93 17.71 -19.90
C GLU A 208 18.79 18.09 -18.95
N LYS A 209 17.79 17.23 -18.80
CA LYS A 209 16.58 17.47 -17.98
C LYS A 209 16.53 16.61 -16.72
N SER A 210 17.55 15.78 -16.49
CA SER A 210 17.55 14.76 -15.45
C SER A 210 17.53 15.39 -14.05
N GLU A 211 18.32 16.46 -13.84
CA GLU A 211 18.36 17.20 -12.58
C GLU A 211 17.02 17.88 -12.26
N GLU A 212 16.41 18.55 -13.25
CA GLU A 212 15.09 19.20 -13.09
C GLU A 212 14.00 18.16 -12.76
N PHE A 213 14.05 17.00 -13.42
CA PHE A 213 13.15 15.89 -13.15
C PHE A 213 13.34 15.36 -11.73
N PHE A 214 14.58 15.11 -11.30
CA PHE A 214 14.88 14.59 -9.96
C PHE A 214 14.42 15.55 -8.86
N TYR A 215 14.66 16.86 -9.05
CA TYR A 215 14.20 17.87 -8.10
C TYR A 215 12.66 17.89 -7.94
N GLN A 216 11.92 17.86 -9.05
CA GLN A 216 10.46 17.80 -8.99
C GLN A 216 9.95 16.47 -8.42
N LEU A 217 10.63 15.36 -8.73
CA LEU A 217 10.34 14.04 -8.19
C LEU A 217 10.45 14.02 -6.67
N GLU A 218 11.56 14.54 -6.12
CA GLU A 218 11.81 14.62 -4.68
C GLU A 218 10.73 15.45 -3.97
N ILE A 219 10.34 16.60 -4.54
CA ILE A 219 9.24 17.42 -4.01
C ILE A 219 7.94 16.62 -3.92
N ILE A 220 7.56 15.89 -4.97
CA ILE A 220 6.32 15.10 -5.00
C ILE A 220 6.36 13.97 -3.96
N ILE A 221 7.50 13.29 -3.83
CA ILE A 221 7.71 12.21 -2.85
C ILE A 221 7.58 12.77 -1.42
N LYS A 222 8.27 13.87 -1.12
CA LYS A 222 8.24 14.53 0.19
C LYS A 222 6.85 15.04 0.55
N GLN A 223 6.17 15.72 -0.37
CA GLN A 223 4.79 16.19 -0.17
C GLN A 223 3.78 15.04 -0.01
N SER A 224 4.13 13.85 -0.51
CA SER A 224 3.32 12.64 -0.32
C SER A 224 3.69 11.88 0.95
N GLY A 225 4.52 12.46 1.83
CA GLY A 225 4.87 11.88 3.12
C GLY A 225 5.82 10.68 3.02
N PHE A 226 6.73 10.70 2.05
CA PHE A 226 7.79 9.71 1.89
C PHE A 226 9.15 10.40 1.84
N LYS A 227 10.22 9.62 1.99
CA LYS A 227 11.61 10.05 1.83
C LYS A 227 12.33 9.09 0.89
N ILE A 228 13.36 9.57 0.22
CA ILE A 228 14.25 8.77 -0.63
C ILE A 228 15.41 8.27 0.24
N ASN A 229 15.87 7.04 0.02
CA ASN A 229 17.07 6.46 0.66
C ASN A 229 18.39 7.06 0.15
#